data_AF-A0A8J9V7W0-F1
#
_entry.id   AF-A0A8J9V7W0-F1
#
_cell.length_a   1.000
_cell.length_b   1.000
_cell.length_c   1.000
_cell.angle_alpha   90.00
_cell.angle_beta   90.00
_cell.angle_gamma   90.00
#
_symmetry.space_group_name_H-M   'P 1'
#
loop_
_entity.id
_entity.type
_entity.pdbx_description
1 polymer ?
#
loop_
_entity_poly.entity_id
_entity_poly.type
_entity_poly.pdbx_seq_one_letter_code
_entity_poly.pdbx_strand_id
1 'polypeptide(L)'
;MTKMVIKVYITGVSASTQLRKHQQDVLDIIGGMKIEHDMIDVSIDDDARQFMWTNSKQPEKGKPLPPQIFNGEEYCGGWEEFEVAKENEQVYEFLKLDKPAGEKIKFRGEGEEEEEEKEEKKEEEEEKAENEAPAAEEEETKEEETKEEEEPTEDE
;
A
#
# COMPACT_ATOMS: atom_id res chain seq x y z
N MET A 1 -17.30 -16.35 27.18
CA MET A 1 -17.37 -15.42 26.03
C MET A 1 -17.39 -16.24 24.77
N THR A 2 -18.08 -15.79 23.72
CA THR A 2 -17.84 -16.28 22.36
C THR A 2 -16.43 -15.89 21.93
N LYS A 3 -15.55 -16.85 21.69
CA LYS A 3 -14.22 -16.58 21.12
C LYS A 3 -14.42 -16.23 19.65
N MET A 4 -14.56 -14.94 19.34
CA MET A 4 -14.46 -14.46 17.98
C MET A 4 -12.99 -14.42 17.56
N VAL A 5 -12.72 -14.59 16.27
CA VAL A 5 -11.37 -14.70 15.71
C VAL A 5 -11.22 -13.63 14.65
N ILE A 6 -10.15 -12.85 14.76
CA ILE A 6 -9.81 -11.84 13.75
C ILE A 6 -9.35 -12.56 12.48
N LYS A 7 -9.90 -12.17 11.33
CA LYS A 7 -9.51 -12.69 10.02
C LYS A 7 -8.88 -11.55 9.22
N VAL A 8 -7.63 -11.72 8.82
CA VAL A 8 -6.93 -10.80 7.94
C VAL A 8 -6.87 -11.43 6.55
N TYR A 9 -7.70 -10.93 5.64
CA TYR A 9 -7.67 -11.36 4.24
C TYR A 9 -6.51 -10.66 3.54
N ILE A 10 -5.59 -11.45 2.99
CA ILE A 10 -4.37 -11.02 2.30
C ILE A 10 -4.32 -11.59 0.87
N THR A 11 -3.38 -11.13 0.05
CA THR A 11 -2.91 -11.89 -1.11
C THR A 11 -1.43 -12.24 -0.95
N GLY A 12 -1.07 -13.52 -1.14
CA GLY A 12 0.32 -13.96 -1.29
C GLY A 12 0.91 -13.56 -2.65
N VAL A 13 0.07 -13.33 -3.65
CA VAL A 13 0.47 -12.92 -5.01
C VAL A 13 0.09 -11.46 -5.27
N SER A 14 1.09 -10.57 -5.30
CA SER A 14 0.92 -9.18 -5.73
C SER A 14 2.22 -8.58 -6.26
N ALA A 15 2.13 -7.83 -7.36
CA ALA A 15 3.24 -7.02 -7.87
C ALA A 15 3.45 -5.72 -7.05
N SER A 16 2.41 -5.17 -6.41
CA SER A 16 2.49 -3.91 -5.68
C SER A 16 3.28 -4.06 -4.37
N THR A 17 4.43 -3.40 -4.28
CA THR A 17 5.26 -3.34 -3.08
C THR A 17 4.54 -2.65 -1.93
N GLN A 18 3.73 -1.63 -2.22
CA GLN A 18 2.91 -0.94 -1.22
C GLN A 18 1.88 -1.90 -0.61
N LEU A 19 1.16 -2.66 -1.44
CA LEU A 19 0.17 -3.64 -0.97
C LEU A 19 0.78 -4.68 -0.03
N ARG A 20 1.98 -5.19 -0.38
CA ARG A 20 2.72 -6.15 0.47
C ARG A 20 3.14 -5.53 1.82
N LYS A 21 3.57 -4.27 1.84
CA LYS A 21 3.86 -3.54 3.09
C LYS A 21 2.60 -3.35 3.95
N HIS A 22 1.49 -2.92 3.35
CA HIS A 22 0.22 -2.67 4.05
C HIS A 22 -0.31 -3.95 4.72
N GLN A 23 -0.23 -5.10 4.01
CA GLN A 23 -0.55 -6.40 4.59
C GLN A 23 0.37 -6.74 5.78
N GLN A 24 1.68 -6.52 5.65
CA GLN A 24 2.65 -6.88 6.69
C GLN A 24 2.50 -6.01 7.95
N ASP A 25 2.28 -4.70 7.81
CA ASP A 25 2.08 -3.78 8.95
C ASP A 25 0.86 -4.21 9.81
N VAL A 26 -0.26 -4.58 9.18
CA VAL A 26 -1.44 -5.12 9.87
C VAL A 26 -1.11 -6.40 10.65
N LEU A 27 -0.38 -7.34 10.04
CA LEU A 27 -0.03 -8.62 10.66
C LEU A 27 0.99 -8.46 11.80
N ASP A 28 2.01 -7.63 11.60
CA ASP A 28 3.05 -7.34 12.60
C ASP A 28 2.48 -6.61 13.82
N ILE A 29 1.49 -5.72 13.62
CA ILE A 29 0.81 -5.01 14.71
C ILE A 29 -0.14 -5.93 15.47
N ILE A 30 -1.04 -6.65 14.78
CA ILE A 30 -1.99 -7.57 15.43
C ILE A 30 -1.23 -8.70 16.16
N GLY A 31 -0.16 -9.23 15.55
CA GLY A 31 0.75 -10.19 16.18
C GLY A 31 1.54 -9.60 17.35
N GLY A 32 2.02 -8.36 17.24
CA GLY A 32 2.71 -7.63 18.32
C GLY A 32 1.82 -7.37 19.53
N MET A 33 0.53 -7.08 19.29
CA MET A 33 -0.53 -6.99 20.30
C MET A 33 -0.95 -8.34 20.88
N LYS A 34 -0.41 -9.46 20.37
CA LYS A 34 -0.75 -10.86 20.74
C LYS A 34 -2.22 -11.23 20.50
N ILE A 35 -2.86 -10.59 19.53
CA ILE A 35 -4.25 -10.89 19.15
C ILE A 35 -4.25 -12.13 18.26
N GLU A 36 -4.97 -13.16 18.67
CA GLU A 36 -5.18 -14.38 17.86
C GLU A 36 -5.94 -14.04 16.57
N HIS A 37 -5.34 -14.37 15.43
CA HIS A 37 -5.90 -14.09 14.12
C HIS A 37 -5.59 -15.18 13.09
N ASP A 38 -6.49 -15.37 12.14
CA ASP A 38 -6.30 -16.20 10.94
C ASP A 38 -5.83 -15.32 9.77
N MET A 39 -4.86 -15.81 9.01
CA MET A 39 -4.47 -15.24 7.71
C MET A 39 -5.16 -16.01 6.58
N ILE A 40 -5.87 -15.31 5.69
CA ILE A 40 -6.66 -15.92 4.61
C ILE A 40 -6.18 -15.37 3.26
N ASP A 41 -5.59 -16.23 2.42
CA ASP A 41 -5.00 -15.82 1.14
C ASP A 41 -5.98 -15.92 -0.04
N VAL A 42 -6.49 -14.77 -0.47
CA VAL A 42 -7.48 -14.64 -1.56
C VAL A 42 -6.91 -14.89 -2.96
N SER A 43 -5.60 -15.17 -3.08
CA SER A 43 -5.00 -15.62 -4.34
C SER A 43 -5.09 -17.14 -4.57
N ILE A 44 -5.38 -17.92 -3.52
CA ILE A 44 -5.51 -19.38 -3.58
C ILE A 44 -6.88 -19.90 -3.11
N ASP A 45 -7.68 -19.05 -2.45
CA ASP A 45 -9.06 -19.35 -2.05
C ASP A 45 -10.05 -18.39 -2.76
N ASP A 46 -10.78 -18.93 -3.73
CA ASP A 46 -11.75 -18.19 -4.54
C ASP A 46 -13.02 -17.80 -3.74
N ASP A 47 -13.45 -18.61 -2.78
CA ASP A 47 -14.62 -18.35 -1.95
C ASP A 47 -14.30 -17.26 -0.91
N ALA A 48 -13.11 -17.32 -0.29
CA ALA A 48 -12.59 -16.25 0.55
C ALA A 48 -12.45 -14.92 -0.21
N ARG A 49 -11.97 -14.97 -1.47
CA ARG A 49 -11.90 -13.77 -2.33
C ARG A 49 -13.29 -13.18 -2.59
N GLN A 50 -14.27 -14.02 -2.89
CA GLN A 50 -15.64 -13.58 -3.13
C GLN A 50 -16.32 -13.05 -1.85
N PHE A 51 -16.06 -13.67 -0.69
CA PHE A 51 -16.51 -13.17 0.61
C PHE A 51 -15.94 -11.78 0.90
N MET A 52 -14.62 -11.61 0.77
CA MET A 52 -13.95 -10.32 0.95
C MET A 52 -14.54 -9.25 0.02
N TRP A 53 -14.66 -9.55 -1.28
CA TRP A 53 -15.23 -8.62 -2.27
C TRP A 53 -16.69 -8.25 -2.04
N THR A 54 -17.46 -9.07 -1.32
CA THR A 54 -18.89 -8.83 -1.06
C THR A 54 -19.13 -8.10 0.25
N ASN A 55 -18.35 -8.41 1.30
CA ASN A 55 -18.60 -7.92 2.66
C ASN A 55 -17.69 -6.76 3.10
N SER A 56 -16.62 -6.46 2.36
CA SER A 56 -15.82 -5.24 2.56
C SER A 56 -16.50 -3.99 2.01
N LYS A 57 -16.14 -2.84 2.57
CA LYS A 57 -16.45 -1.50 2.02
C LYS A 57 -16.00 -1.42 0.55
N GLN A 58 -16.94 -1.12 -0.35
CA GLN A 58 -16.63 -1.01 -1.78
C GLN A 58 -15.95 0.34 -2.07
N PRO A 59 -14.80 0.36 -2.79
CA PRO A 59 -14.19 1.60 -3.26
C PRO A 59 -14.98 2.21 -4.43
N GLU A 60 -14.77 3.49 -4.74
CA GLU A 60 -15.42 4.16 -5.88
C GLU A 60 -15.10 3.49 -7.24
N LYS A 61 -13.97 2.79 -7.34
CA LYS A 61 -13.49 2.14 -8.57
C LYS A 61 -12.89 0.78 -8.25
N GLY A 62 -13.28 -0.25 -9.00
CA GLY A 62 -12.71 -1.60 -8.92
C GLY A 62 -13.33 -2.48 -7.84
N LYS A 63 -12.48 -3.19 -7.09
CA LYS A 63 -12.83 -4.10 -6.00
C LYS A 63 -11.97 -3.78 -4.78
N PRO A 64 -12.45 -4.03 -3.55
CA PRO A 64 -11.63 -3.86 -2.36
C PRO A 64 -10.39 -4.76 -2.44
N LEU A 65 -9.24 -4.19 -2.08
CA LEU A 65 -7.93 -4.84 -2.11
C LEU A 65 -7.49 -5.21 -0.69
N PRO A 66 -6.74 -6.30 -0.50
CA PRO A 66 -6.17 -6.65 0.79
C PRO A 66 -5.11 -5.63 1.27
N PRO A 67 -4.86 -5.50 2.60
CA PRO A 67 -5.51 -6.26 3.66
C PRO A 67 -6.95 -5.80 3.91
N GLN A 68 -7.81 -6.74 4.26
CA GLN A 68 -9.19 -6.49 4.69
C GLN A 68 -9.42 -7.27 5.99
N ILE A 69 -9.82 -6.56 7.05
CA ILE A 69 -9.91 -7.10 8.41
C ILE A 69 -11.37 -7.33 8.79
N PHE A 70 -11.66 -8.50 9.35
CA PHE A 70 -12.97 -8.90 9.86
C PHE A 70 -12.83 -9.50 11.27
N ASN A 71 -13.86 -9.38 12.09
CA ASN A 71 -14.00 -10.13 13.33
C ASN A 71 -15.10 -11.19 13.17
N GLY A 72 -14.69 -12.46 13.00
CA GLY A 72 -15.59 -13.57 12.66
C GLY A 72 -16.18 -13.45 11.24
N GLU A 73 -17.29 -12.72 11.12
CA GLU A 73 -17.94 -12.36 9.84
C GLU A 73 -18.17 -10.84 9.73
N GLU A 74 -17.98 -10.08 10.81
CA GLU A 74 -18.26 -8.66 10.85
C GLU A 74 -17.06 -7.85 10.32
N TYR A 75 -17.28 -6.99 9.32
CA TYR A 75 -16.24 -6.16 8.74
C TYR A 75 -15.71 -5.11 9.73
N CYS A 76 -14.39 -4.98 9.85
CA CYS A 76 -13.72 -3.96 10.65
C CYS A 76 -13.25 -2.78 9.78
N GLY A 77 -12.48 -3.06 8.73
CA GLY A 77 -11.92 -2.04 7.84
C GLY A 77 -10.84 -2.59 6.91
N GLY A 78 -10.31 -1.73 6.04
CA GLY A 78 -9.09 -1.97 5.27
C GLY A 78 -7.84 -1.46 6.01
N TRP A 79 -6.74 -1.29 5.28
CA TRP A 79 -5.50 -0.75 5.83
C TRP A 79 -5.64 0.71 6.32
N GLU A 80 -6.27 1.60 5.53
CA GLU A 80 -6.37 3.04 5.85
C GLU A 80 -7.13 3.27 7.17
N GLU A 81 -8.23 2.55 7.38
CA GLU A 81 -9.00 2.67 8.62
C GLU A 81 -8.30 2.01 9.83
N PHE A 82 -7.44 1.01 9.58
CA PHE A 82 -6.59 0.40 10.60
C PHE A 82 -5.41 1.31 11.00
N GLU A 83 -4.82 2.03 10.04
CA GLU A 83 -3.77 3.03 10.31
C GLU A 83 -4.28 4.16 11.20
N VAL A 84 -5.44 4.73 10.89
CA VAL A 84 -6.09 5.72 11.77
C VAL A 84 -6.41 5.13 13.16
N ALA A 85 -6.82 3.86 13.25
CA ALA A 85 -7.07 3.21 14.54
C ALA A 85 -5.78 2.93 15.35
N LYS A 86 -4.65 2.71 14.67
CA LYS A 86 -3.29 2.57 15.22
C LYS A 86 -2.82 3.90 15.81
N GLU A 87 -2.90 4.99 15.04
CA GLU A 87 -2.53 6.35 15.47
C GLU A 87 -3.30 6.83 16.72
N ASN A 88 -4.57 6.41 16.88
CA ASN A 88 -5.44 6.84 17.97
C ASN A 88 -5.48 5.85 19.17
N GLU A 89 -4.59 4.85 19.26
CA GLU A 89 -4.64 3.74 20.26
C GLU A 89 -5.95 2.91 20.27
N GLN A 90 -6.79 3.04 19.24
CA GLN A 90 -8.14 2.47 19.14
C GLN A 90 -8.20 1.11 18.40
N VAL A 91 -7.07 0.46 18.13
CA VAL A 91 -7.04 -0.83 17.38
C VAL A 91 -7.96 -1.91 17.97
N TYR A 92 -8.13 -2.01 19.29
CA TYR A 92 -9.10 -2.95 19.89
C TYR A 92 -10.55 -2.62 19.51
N GLU A 93 -10.92 -1.34 19.46
CA GLU A 93 -12.26 -0.87 19.08
C GLU A 93 -12.52 -1.10 17.58
N PHE A 94 -11.53 -0.80 16.73
CA PHE A 94 -11.54 -1.14 15.31
C PHE A 94 -11.74 -2.64 15.06
N LEU A 95 -10.99 -3.48 15.78
CA LEU A 95 -11.11 -4.94 15.74
C LEU A 95 -12.38 -5.47 16.42
N LYS A 96 -13.20 -4.61 17.04
CA LYS A 96 -14.44 -4.96 17.76
C LYS A 96 -14.18 -5.96 18.90
N LEU A 97 -13.10 -5.72 19.64
CA LEU A 97 -12.64 -6.51 20.78
C LEU A 97 -12.70 -5.68 22.07
N ASP A 98 -13.03 -6.32 23.19
CA ASP A 98 -12.89 -5.71 24.52
C ASP A 98 -11.40 -5.41 24.81
N LYS A 99 -11.03 -4.13 25.02
CA LYS A 99 -9.66 -3.73 25.39
C LYS A 99 -9.30 -4.36 26.76
N PRO A 100 -8.18 -5.09 26.89
CA PRO A 100 -7.80 -5.74 28.15
C PRO A 100 -7.60 -4.71 29.27
N ALA A 101 -8.26 -4.94 30.41
CA ALA A 101 -8.32 -3.97 31.49
C ALA A 101 -6.95 -3.81 32.20
N GLY A 102 -6.30 -2.68 31.96
CA GLY A 102 -5.08 -2.25 32.67
C GLY A 102 -3.78 -2.31 31.87
N GLU A 103 -3.78 -2.87 30.65
CA GLU A 103 -2.61 -2.79 29.77
C GLU A 103 -2.59 -1.47 28.99
N LYS A 104 -1.46 -0.75 29.08
CA LYS A 104 -1.10 0.21 28.03
C LYS A 104 -0.73 -0.57 26.78
N ILE A 105 -1.33 -0.24 25.66
CA ILE A 105 -0.89 -0.80 24.37
C ILE A 105 0.55 -0.31 24.15
N LYS A 106 1.39 -1.17 23.60
CA LYS A 106 2.71 -0.80 23.11
C LYS A 106 2.83 -1.33 21.70
N PHE A 107 2.77 -0.45 20.71
CA PHE A 107 3.11 -0.83 19.35
C PHE A 107 4.63 -1.03 19.27
N ARG A 108 5.06 -2.10 18.61
CA ARG A 108 6.48 -2.47 18.51
C ARG A 108 7.16 -1.56 17.48
N GLY A 109 7.42 -0.32 17.90
CA GLY A 109 7.97 0.79 17.13
C GLY A 109 7.99 2.10 17.95
N GLU A 110 7.13 2.23 18.96
CA GLU A 110 7.13 3.37 19.88
C GLU A 110 8.30 3.27 20.89
N GLY A 111 9.47 3.79 20.54
CA GLY A 111 10.57 3.86 21.50
C GLY A 111 11.99 4.10 20.97
N GLU A 112 12.21 4.89 19.92
CA GLU A 112 13.55 5.39 19.55
C GLU A 112 13.51 6.68 18.69
N GLU A 113 12.63 7.64 19.04
CA GLU A 113 12.54 8.99 18.42
C GLU A 113 12.41 10.13 19.47
N GLU A 114 13.35 10.22 20.41
CA GLU A 114 13.68 11.49 21.11
C GLU A 114 15.21 11.63 21.19
N GLU A 115 15.71 12.87 21.01
CA GLU A 115 17.14 13.27 20.97
C GLU A 115 18.02 12.76 19.80
N GLU A 116 17.76 13.25 18.55
CA GLU A 116 18.84 13.77 17.65
C GLU A 116 18.30 14.50 16.38
N GLU A 117 17.65 15.66 16.54
CA GLU A 117 17.59 16.69 15.46
C GLU A 117 17.79 18.09 16.03
N LYS A 118 19.05 18.54 16.08
CA LYS A 118 19.40 19.94 16.30
C LYS A 118 20.80 20.19 15.76
N GLU A 119 20.90 21.12 14.82
CA GLU A 119 21.91 21.06 13.74
C GLU A 119 21.53 19.91 12.78
N GLU A 120 21.51 20.08 11.45
CA GLU A 120 22.14 21.14 10.64
C GLU A 120 21.11 21.97 9.85
N LYS A 121 21.23 23.31 9.89
CA LYS A 121 20.55 24.23 8.97
C LYS A 121 21.56 25.17 8.32
N LYS A 122 22.24 24.70 7.28
CA LYS A 122 23.13 25.49 6.44
C LYS A 122 23.34 24.78 5.09
N GLU A 123 23.77 25.53 4.08
CA GLU A 123 24.34 25.02 2.81
C GLU A 123 23.34 24.47 1.77
N GLU A 124 22.24 25.19 1.56
CA GLU A 124 21.60 25.33 0.22
C GLU A 124 21.67 26.80 -0.24
N GLU A 125 22.89 27.32 -0.43
CA GLU A 125 23.18 28.52 -1.22
C GLU A 125 24.57 28.33 -1.85
N GLU A 126 24.82 28.93 -3.02
CA GLU A 126 26.05 28.80 -3.84
C GLU A 126 26.31 27.44 -4.55
N GLU A 127 25.47 27.09 -5.56
CA GLU A 127 26.06 26.84 -6.89
C GLU A 127 25.08 27.18 -8.03
N LYS A 128 25.25 28.36 -8.64
CA LYS A 128 24.65 28.72 -9.93
C LYS A 128 25.59 29.66 -10.67
N ALA A 129 25.94 29.24 -11.90
CA ALA A 129 26.94 29.87 -12.77
C ALA A 129 28.39 29.68 -12.25
N GLU A 130 29.43 29.55 -13.08
CA GLU A 130 29.54 29.77 -14.53
C GLU A 130 30.42 28.70 -15.20
N ASN A 131 30.06 28.22 -16.40
CA ASN A 131 30.90 28.33 -17.61
C ASN A 131 30.16 27.87 -18.89
N GLU A 132 30.53 28.46 -20.02
CA GLU A 132 30.01 28.13 -21.36
C GLU A 132 31.01 27.25 -22.15
N ALA A 133 30.59 26.76 -23.32
CA ALA A 133 31.39 25.89 -24.20
C ALA A 133 32.47 26.65 -25.00
N PRO A 134 33.30 25.96 -25.82
CA PRO A 134 32.92 25.93 -27.25
C PRO A 134 33.26 24.65 -28.07
N ALA A 135 32.32 24.36 -28.99
CA ALA A 135 32.39 23.79 -30.35
C ALA A 135 33.62 23.07 -30.96
N ALA A 136 33.34 21.92 -31.61
CA ALA A 136 33.67 21.52 -33.01
C ALA A 136 33.07 20.11 -33.26
N GLU A 137 32.10 19.83 -34.15
CA GLU A 137 32.02 19.93 -35.65
C GLU A 137 32.69 18.77 -36.42
N GLU A 138 31.87 17.85 -36.99
CA GLU A 138 31.75 17.28 -38.38
C GLU A 138 30.35 16.57 -38.39
N GLU A 139 29.34 16.71 -39.28
CA GLU A 139 29.16 16.54 -40.76
C GLU A 139 29.46 15.11 -41.30
N GLU A 140 28.73 14.45 -42.24
CA GLU A 140 27.35 14.46 -42.81
C GLU A 140 27.07 13.00 -43.36
N THR A 141 25.98 12.52 -43.98
CA THR A 141 24.71 13.00 -44.60
C THR A 141 23.46 12.49 -43.82
N LYS A 142 22.16 12.51 -44.19
CA LYS A 142 21.27 12.64 -45.39
C LYS A 142 21.07 11.41 -46.32
N GLU A 143 19.84 11.33 -46.86
CA GLU A 143 19.21 10.44 -47.89
C GLU A 143 18.64 9.09 -47.42
N GLU A 144 17.40 8.61 -47.66
CA GLU A 144 16.15 8.98 -48.41
C GLU A 144 15.69 7.77 -49.30
N GLU A 145 14.47 7.82 -49.89
CA GLU A 145 13.89 6.84 -50.86
C GLU A 145 13.39 5.45 -50.33
N THR A 146 12.39 4.76 -50.92
CA THR A 146 11.02 5.10 -51.44
C THR A 146 10.28 3.80 -51.87
N LYS A 147 8.95 3.72 -51.65
CA LYS A 147 7.90 2.96 -52.43
C LYS A 147 6.56 2.99 -51.65
N GLU A 148 5.32 3.14 -52.19
CA GLU A 148 4.62 2.62 -53.39
C GLU A 148 4.38 1.10 -53.36
N GLU A 149 3.21 0.50 -53.65
CA GLU A 149 1.88 0.94 -54.15
C GLU A 149 0.75 0.57 -53.12
N GLU A 150 -0.57 0.64 -53.31
CA GLU A 150 -1.48 0.82 -54.47
C GLU A 150 -2.87 1.35 -54.01
N GLU A 151 -3.72 1.84 -54.93
CA GLU A 151 -5.13 2.18 -54.65
C GLU A 151 -6.06 0.95 -54.78
N PRO A 152 -7.37 1.05 -54.46
CA PRO A 152 -8.30 1.49 -55.52
C PRO A 152 -9.38 2.48 -55.05
N THR A 153 -9.96 3.20 -56.01
CA THR A 153 -11.15 4.05 -55.84
C THR A 153 -12.44 3.24 -55.83
N GLU A 154 -13.44 3.71 -55.06
CA GLU A 154 -14.86 3.38 -55.27
C GLU A 154 -15.57 4.57 -55.94
N ASP A 155 -16.56 4.29 -56.80
CA ASP A 155 -17.22 5.24 -57.72
C ASP A 155 -18.74 5.23 -57.45
N GLU A 156 -19.33 6.40 -57.14
CA GLU A 156 -20.78 6.64 -56.99
C GLU A 156 -21.17 8.05 -57.48
#